data_AF-A0A823L522-F1
#
_entry.id   AF-A0A823L522-F1
#
_cell.length_a   1.000
_cell.length_b   1.000
_cell.length_c   1.000
_cell.angle_alpha   90.00
_cell.angle_beta   90.00
_cell.angle_gamma   90.00
#
_symmetry.space_group_name_H-M   'P 1'
#
loop_
_entity.id
_entity.type
_entity.pdbx_description
1 polymer ?
#
loop_
_entity_poly.entity_id
_entity_poly.type
_entity_poly.pdbx_seq_one_letter_code
_entity_poly.pdbx_strand_id
1 'polypeptide(L)' 'MRLYSFNDFKYICYVEGKKNAVEKIFSGLLETKELKSFYKNLEKKHLDIKTIYNEYLFQCNNK' A
#
# COMPACT_ATOMS: atom_id res chain seq x y z
N MET A 1 13.62 -5.02 4.59
CA MET A 1 12.78 -4.22 3.66
C MET A 1 12.94 -2.73 4.02
N ARG A 2 12.96 -1.82 3.04
CA ARG A 2 13.04 -0.38 3.35
C ARG A 2 11.71 0.08 3.94
N LEU A 3 11.72 0.60 5.17
CA LEU A 3 10.54 1.19 5.80
C LEU A 3 10.39 2.62 5.25
N TYR A 4 9.30 2.88 4.54
CA TYR A 4 8.99 4.23 4.07
C TYR A 4 8.36 5.04 5.21
N SER A 5 8.78 6.29 5.38
CA SER A 5 8.02 7.21 6.22
C SER A 5 6.67 7.52 5.58
N PHE A 6 5.72 8.05 6.34
CA PHE A 6 4.43 8.46 5.78
C PHE A 6 4.57 9.49 4.64
N ASN A 7 5.54 10.41 4.77
CA ASN A 7 5.79 11.41 3.74
C ASN A 7 6.38 10.78 2.47
N ASP A 8 7.30 9.84 2.60
CA ASP A 8 7.84 9.12 1.44
C ASP A 8 6.75 8.29 0.76
N PHE A 9 5.94 7.56 1.55
CA PHE A 9 4.83 6.78 1.03
C PHE A 9 3.82 7.67 0.28
N LYS A 10 3.45 8.81 0.88
CA LYS A 10 2.54 9.79 0.27
C LYS A 10 3.14 10.36 -1.02
N TYR A 11 4.43 10.67 -1.03
CA TYR A 11 5.13 11.18 -2.20
C TYR A 11 5.14 10.15 -3.34
N ILE A 12 5.44 8.89 -3.04
CA ILE A 12 5.39 7.80 -4.02
C ILE A 12 3.98 7.64 -4.58
N CYS A 13 2.94 7.65 -3.72
CA CYS A 13 1.55 7.60 -4.18
C CYS A 13 1.16 8.80 -5.05
N TYR A 14 1.75 9.96 -4.82
CA TYR A 14 1.50 11.16 -5.63
C TYR A 14 2.19 11.09 -7.00
N VAL A 15 3.47 10.68 -7.02
CA VAL A 15 4.29 10.64 -8.25
C VAL A 15 3.88 9.48 -9.17
N GLU A 16 3.70 8.28 -8.62
CA GLU A 16 3.39 7.10 -9.44
C GLU A 16 1.89 6.85 -9.63
N GLY A 17 1.06 7.59 -8.88
CA GLY A 17 -0.35 7.33 -8.75
C GLY A 17 -0.64 6.26 -7.71
N LYS A 18 -1.69 6.50 -6.91
CA LYS A 18 -2.06 5.69 -5.73
C LYS A 18 -2.12 4.18 -6.02
N LYS A 19 -2.67 3.76 -7.16
CA LYS A 19 -2.83 2.35 -7.51
C LYS A 19 -1.48 1.66 -7.78
N ASN A 20 -0.65 2.24 -8.65
CA ASN A 20 0.65 1.69 -9.03
C ASN A 20 1.65 1.71 -7.86
N ALA A 21 1.67 2.79 -7.09
CA ALA A 21 2.52 2.93 -5.90
C ALA A 21 2.23 1.82 -4.88
N VAL A 22 0.94 1.59 -4.58
CA VAL A 22 0.52 0.50 -3.70
C VAL A 22 0.94 -0.84 -4.28
N GLU A 23 0.94 -1.03 -5.60
CA GLU A 23 1.19 -2.33 -6.22
C GLU A 23 2.62 -2.74 -5.99
N LYS A 24 3.54 -1.82 -6.28
CA LYS A 24 4.97 -2.03 -6.09
C LYS A 24 5.35 -2.19 -4.62
N ILE A 25 4.74 -1.39 -3.74
CA ILE A 25 5.07 -1.46 -2.31
C ILE A 25 4.55 -2.78 -1.71
N PHE A 26 3.33 -3.16 -2.05
CA PHE A 26 2.70 -4.35 -1.48
C PHE A 26 3.11 -5.64 -2.21
N SER A 27 3.60 -5.61 -3.46
CA SER A 27 4.11 -6.82 -4.16
C SER A 27 5.28 -7.48 -3.45
N GLY A 28 6.04 -6.71 -2.67
CA GLY A 28 7.11 -7.23 -1.80
C GLY A 28 6.62 -7.71 -0.43
N LEU A 29 5.37 -7.41 -0.05
CA LEU A 29 4.80 -7.67 1.28
C LEU A 29 3.77 -8.79 1.26
N LEU A 30 2.79 -8.70 0.36
CA LEU A 30 1.64 -9.58 0.26
C LEU A 30 1.78 -10.56 -0.91
N GLU A 31 1.16 -11.72 -0.80
CA GLU A 31 0.99 -12.60 -1.94
C GLU A 31 -0.01 -12.02 -2.96
N THR A 32 0.11 -12.42 -4.22
CA THR A 32 -0.70 -11.91 -5.33
C THR A 32 -2.21 -12.05 -5.10
N LYS A 33 -2.63 -13.06 -4.33
CA LYS A 33 -4.03 -13.30 -3.96
C LYS A 33 -4.56 -12.25 -2.97
N GLU A 34 -3.76 -11.91 -1.97
CA GLU A 34 -4.10 -10.92 -0.95
C GLU A 34 -4.10 -9.50 -1.52
N LEU A 35 -3.11 -9.20 -2.37
CA LEU A 35 -3.06 -7.96 -3.17
C LEU A 35 -4.34 -7.72 -3.98
N LYS A 36 -4.82 -8.74 -4.72
CA LYS A 36 -6.08 -8.62 -5.48
C LYS A 36 -7.29 -8.31 -4.60
N SER A 37 -7.36 -8.92 -3.41
CA SER A 37 -8.42 -8.65 -2.44
C SER A 37 -8.34 -7.22 -1.91
N PHE A 38 -7.12 -6.78 -1.57
CA PHE A 38 -6.85 -5.43 -1.10
C PHE A 38 -7.22 -4.38 -2.15
N TYR A 39 -6.90 -4.60 -3.42
CA TYR A 39 -7.29 -3.73 -4.52
C TYR A 39 -8.80 -3.58 -4.71
N LYS A 40 -9.53 -4.70 -4.66
CA LYS A 40 -11.01 -4.64 -4.72
C LYS A 40 -11.57 -3.78 -3.59
N ASN A 41 -10.96 -3.82 -2.41
CA ASN A 41 -11.36 -2.99 -1.28
C ASN A 41 -10.95 -1.52 -1.46
N LEU A 42 -9.77 -1.24 -2.03
CA LEU A 42 -9.30 0.11 -2.37
C LEU A 42 -10.24 0.81 -3.36
N GLU A 43 -10.61 0.12 -4.44
CA GLU A 43 -11.50 0.66 -5.47
C GLU A 43 -12.92 0.88 -4.94
N LYS A 44 -13.46 -0.05 -4.14
CA LYS A 44 -14.82 0.07 -3.60
C LYS A 44 -14.97 1.11 -2.49
N LYS A 45 -13.96 1.27 -1.62
CA LYS A 45 -14.07 2.08 -0.39
C LYS A 45 -13.43 3.47 -0.48
N HIS A 46 -12.83 3.85 -1.62
CA HIS A 46 -12.06 5.10 -1.74
C HIS A 46 -11.07 5.31 -0.58
N LEU A 47 -10.44 4.23 -0.12
CA LEU A 47 -9.62 4.20 1.11
C LEU A 47 -8.56 5.32 1.14
N ASP A 48 -8.54 6.14 2.18
CA ASP A 48 -7.55 7.21 2.33
C ASP A 48 -6.11 6.70 2.35
N ILE A 49 -5.16 7.52 1.86
CA ILE A 49 -3.72 7.21 1.85
C ILE A 49 -3.22 6.82 3.26
N LYS A 50 -3.78 7.44 4.30
CA LYS A 50 -3.42 7.14 5.70
C LYS A 50 -3.81 5.71 6.10
N THR A 51 -4.99 5.25 5.69
CA THR A 51 -5.45 3.88 5.97
C THR A 51 -4.58 2.86 5.26
N ILE A 52 -4.20 3.15 4.01
CA ILE A 52 -3.30 2.30 3.23
C ILE A 52 -1.91 2.23 3.88
N TYR A 53 -1.40 3.36 4.38
CA TYR A 53 -0.12 3.40 5.07
C TYR A 53 -0.13 2.62 6.38
N ASN A 54 -1.22 2.68 7.14
CA ASN A 54 -1.37 1.86 8.35
C ASN A 54 -1.35 0.37 8.03
N GLU A 55 -2.02 -0.05 6.95
CA GLU A 55 -1.94 -1.43 6.47
C GLU A 55 -0.50 -1.79 6.08
N TYR A 56 0.18 -0.91 5.35
CA TYR A 56 1.59 -1.11 4.98
C TYR A 56 2.47 -1.34 6.21
N LEU A 57 2.31 -0.54 7.27
CA LEU A 57 3.04 -0.72 8.53
C LEU A 57 2.69 -2.04 9.22
N PHE A 58 1.41 -2.41 9.22
CA PHE A 58 0.97 -3.69 9.77
C PHE A 58 1.63 -4.87 9.05
N GLN A 59 1.66 -4.85 7.72
CA GLN A 59 2.28 -5.89 6.90
C GLN A 59 3.81 -5.90 7.04
N CYS A 60 4.45 -4.74 7.23
CA CYS A 60 5.90 -4.68 7.50
C CYS A 60 6.28 -5.28 8.86
N ASN A 61 5.41 -5.16 9.87
CA ASN A 61 5.69 -5.64 11.23
C ASN A 61 5.33 -7.12 11.44
N ASN A 62 4.43 -7.68 10.64
CA ASN A 62 3.98 -9.08 10.75
C ASN A 62 4.74 -10.04 9.81
N LYS A 63 5.80 -9.57 9.16
CA LYS A 63 6.62 -10.32 8.21
C LYS A 63 8.01 -10.55 8.75
#